data_AF-A0A2A2D8D5-F1
#
_entry.id   AF-A0A2A2D8D5-F1
#
_cell.length_a   1.000
_cell.length_b   1.000
_cell.length_c   1.000
_cell.angle_alpha   90.00
_cell.angle_beta   90.00
_cell.angle_gamma   90.00
#
_symmetry.space_group_name_H-M   'P 1'
#
loop_
_entity.id
_entity.type
_entity.pdbx_description
1 polymer ?
#
loop_
_entity_poly.entity_id
_entity_poly.type
_entity_poly.pdbx_seq_one_letter_code
_entity_poly.pdbx_strand_id
1 'polypeptide(L)'
;MILLPCSFRPEAVEVNDSEQVPPSPATSPHGPAGQDADSAYESALELVGQVTAWYSARILTERRSGADAQRLQELISRRQACVKDQERLEDASGEETAGIVTAYEALLNELESSEQ
;
A
#
# COMPACT_ATOMS: atom_id res chain seq x y z
N MET A 1 -15.37 -24.05 -14.21
CA MET A 1 -16.04 -24.73 -13.08
C MET A 1 -14.94 -25.04 -12.07
N ILE A 2 -14.74 -24.21 -11.04
CA ILE A 2 -15.52 -24.08 -9.78
C ILE A 2 -15.14 -25.16 -8.74
N LEU A 3 -14.54 -24.68 -7.64
CA LEU A 3 -14.59 -25.09 -6.21
C LEU A 3 -13.69 -26.22 -5.63
N LEU A 4 -12.70 -25.76 -4.82
CA LEU A 4 -12.39 -26.05 -3.38
C LEU A 4 -12.24 -27.51 -2.87
N PRO A 5 -11.63 -27.80 -1.68
CA PRO A 5 -11.39 -26.91 -0.52
C PRO A 5 -10.03 -27.00 0.22
N CYS A 6 -9.87 -26.03 1.13
CA CYS A 6 -9.07 -25.97 2.35
C CYS A 6 -8.43 -27.26 2.87
N SER A 7 -7.15 -27.19 3.24
CA SER A 7 -6.56 -27.98 4.32
C SER A 7 -5.64 -27.11 5.14
N PHE A 8 -6.28 -26.37 6.04
CA PHE A 8 -5.69 -25.82 7.25
C PHE A 8 -5.40 -26.99 8.20
N ARG A 9 -4.14 -27.22 8.56
CA ARG A 9 -3.76 -28.20 9.59
C ARG A 9 -2.81 -27.52 10.58
N PRO A 10 -3.24 -27.26 11.83
CA PRO A 10 -2.37 -26.71 12.86
C PRO A 10 -1.55 -27.85 13.48
N GLU A 11 -0.23 -27.66 13.58
CA GLU A 11 0.66 -28.56 14.33
C GLU A 11 0.78 -28.08 15.78
N ALA A 12 0.78 -29.06 16.68
CA ALA A 12 0.64 -28.90 18.12
C ALA A 12 1.81 -28.13 18.74
N VAL A 13 1.46 -27.24 19.67
CA VAL A 13 2.40 -26.56 20.56
C VAL A 13 2.86 -27.57 21.61
N GLU A 14 4.16 -27.87 21.66
CA GLU A 14 4.79 -28.58 22.77
C GLU A 14 5.33 -27.53 23.74
N VAL A 15 4.78 -27.53 24.96
CA VAL A 15 5.18 -26.67 26.08
C VAL A 15 6.07 -27.49 27.01
N ASN A 16 7.29 -27.03 27.28
CA ASN A 16 8.06 -27.38 28.48
C ASN A 16 9.19 -26.33 28.66
N ASP A 17 9.09 -25.33 29.53
CA ASP A 17 9.24 -25.29 31.00
C ASP A 17 10.68 -24.96 31.46
N SER A 18 10.76 -23.93 32.31
CA SER A 18 11.87 -23.52 33.18
C SER A 18 13.14 -22.92 32.54
N GLU A 19 13.21 -21.58 32.52
CA GLU A 19 14.21 -20.89 33.33
C GLU A 19 13.78 -19.44 33.64
N GLN A 20 13.40 -19.23 34.89
CA GLN A 20 13.11 -17.94 35.50
C GLN A 20 14.39 -17.09 35.56
N VAL A 21 14.45 -16.06 34.73
CA VAL A 21 15.24 -14.85 35.02
C VAL A 21 14.20 -13.74 35.19
N PRO A 22 14.16 -12.99 36.30
CA PRO A 22 13.32 -11.81 36.37
C PRO A 22 14.09 -10.62 35.77
N PRO A 23 13.80 -10.13 34.55
CA PRO A 23 14.05 -8.74 34.26
C PRO A 23 12.88 -7.95 34.86
N SER A 24 13.23 -7.16 35.88
CA SER A 24 12.73 -5.81 36.17
C SER A 24 11.46 -5.35 35.46
N PRO A 25 10.50 -4.72 36.15
CA PRO A 25 9.44 -3.95 35.50
C PRO A 25 10.05 -2.67 34.91
N ALA A 26 10.77 -2.82 33.82
CA ALA A 26 11.02 -1.78 32.85
C ALA A 26 10.29 -2.18 31.57
N THR A 27 8.98 -2.40 31.69
CA THR A 27 8.07 -1.91 30.65
C THR A 27 8.21 -0.39 30.66
N SER A 28 9.33 0.08 30.09
CA SER A 28 9.33 1.39 29.46
C SER A 28 8.09 1.39 28.58
N PRO A 29 7.19 2.36 28.74
CA PRO A 29 6.10 2.49 27.79
C PRO A 29 6.79 2.62 26.44
N HIS A 30 6.60 1.63 25.57
CA HIS A 30 6.83 1.84 24.15
C HIS A 30 5.92 3.00 23.81
N GLY A 31 6.49 4.21 23.81
CA GLY A 31 5.75 5.41 23.52
C GLY A 31 5.08 5.24 22.15
N PRO A 32 3.92 5.84 21.91
CA PRO A 32 3.18 5.71 20.65
C PRO A 32 3.90 6.34 19.43
N ALA A 33 5.21 6.63 19.52
CA ALA A 33 5.98 7.36 18.51
C ALA A 33 6.19 6.61 17.18
N GLY A 34 5.79 5.34 17.08
CA GLY A 34 5.86 4.55 15.85
C GLY A 34 4.52 4.21 15.20
N GLN A 35 3.39 4.44 15.88
CA GLN A 35 2.07 4.01 15.40
C GLN A 35 1.54 4.88 14.26
N ASP A 36 1.79 6.19 14.31
CA ASP A 36 1.33 7.13 13.30
C ASP A 36 2.14 7.03 11.99
N ALA A 37 3.42 6.67 12.09
CA ALA A 37 4.30 6.52 10.93
C ALA A 37 3.98 5.24 10.14
N ASP A 38 3.71 4.13 10.83
CA ASP A 38 3.32 2.86 10.22
C ASP A 38 1.96 2.98 9.53
N SER A 39 0.99 3.63 10.19
CA SER A 39 -0.34 3.89 9.61
C SER A 39 -0.27 4.80 8.38
N ALA A 40 0.56 5.85 8.40
CA ALA A 40 0.73 6.74 7.25
C ALA A 40 1.35 6.00 6.06
N TYR A 41 2.29 5.08 6.33
CA TYR A 41 2.92 4.25 5.30
C TYR A 41 1.92 3.30 4.64
N GLU A 42 1.11 2.60 5.44
CA GLU A 42 0.05 1.73 4.91
C GLU A 42 -0.97 2.52 4.06
N SER A 43 -1.39 3.70 4.53
CA SER A 43 -2.28 4.59 3.77
C SER A 43 -1.64 5.06 2.47
N ALA A 44 -0.35 5.41 2.47
CA ALA A 44 0.35 5.84 1.28
C ALA A 44 0.41 4.71 0.23
N LEU A 45 0.75 3.49 0.66
CA LEU A 45 0.76 2.32 -0.21
C LEU A 45 -0.62 2.02 -0.79
N GLU A 46 -1.68 2.12 0.01
CA GLU A 46 -3.05 1.90 -0.43
C GLU A 46 -3.46 2.92 -1.50
N LEU A 47 -3.22 4.21 -1.25
CA LEU A 47 -3.58 5.29 -2.16
C LEU A 47 -2.80 5.22 -3.49
N VAL A 48 -1.48 5.03 -3.42
CA VAL A 48 -0.63 4.86 -4.62
C VAL A 48 -1.05 3.61 -5.40
N GLY A 49 -1.42 2.54 -4.69
CA GLY A 49 -1.99 1.32 -5.28
C GLY A 49 -3.31 1.57 -6.02
N GLN A 50 -4.23 2.32 -5.41
CA GLN A 50 -5.52 2.68 -6.03
C GLN A 50 -5.33 3.52 -7.29
N VAL A 51 -4.48 4.55 -7.25
CA VAL A 51 -4.17 5.38 -8.43
C VAL A 51 -3.50 4.55 -9.54
N THR A 52 -2.61 3.63 -9.17
CA THR A 52 -1.97 2.72 -10.12
C THR A 52 -2.98 1.77 -10.78
N ALA A 53 -3.93 1.25 -10.00
CA ALA A 53 -5.02 0.41 -10.50
C ALA A 53 -5.94 1.20 -11.44
N TRP A 54 -6.27 2.45 -11.09
CA TRP A 54 -7.05 3.37 -11.92
C TRP A 54 -6.40 3.60 -13.29
N TYR A 55 -5.11 3.97 -13.31
CA TYR A 55 -4.38 4.15 -14.58
C TYR A 55 -4.34 2.86 -15.39
N SER A 56 -4.16 1.71 -14.74
CA SER A 56 -4.14 0.41 -15.42
C SER A 56 -5.49 0.08 -16.09
N ALA A 57 -6.60 0.35 -15.40
CA ALA A 57 -7.94 0.19 -15.96
C ALA A 57 -8.18 1.17 -17.13
N ARG A 58 -7.77 2.44 -16.96
CA ARG A 58 -7.88 3.46 -18.01
C ARG A 58 -7.09 3.09 -19.26
N ILE A 59 -5.84 2.65 -19.11
CA ILE A 59 -5.00 2.18 -20.22
C ILE A 59 -5.69 1.04 -20.97
N LEU A 60 -6.27 0.06 -20.26
CA LEU A 60 -6.95 -1.07 -20.88
C LEU A 60 -8.18 -0.63 -21.68
N THR A 61 -8.97 0.30 -21.13
CA THR A 61 -10.14 0.89 -21.79
C THR A 61 -9.74 1.67 -23.04
N GLU A 62 -8.78 2.59 -22.93
CA GLU A 62 -8.29 3.40 -24.05
C GLU A 62 -7.68 2.51 -25.15
N ARG A 63 -6.95 1.46 -24.77
CA ARG A 63 -6.40 0.47 -25.72
C ARG A 63 -7.49 -0.29 -26.46
N ARG A 64 -8.60 -0.62 -25.78
CA ARG A 64 -9.74 -1.33 -26.39
C ARG A 64 -10.54 -0.41 -27.31
N SER A 65 -10.64 0.87 -26.98
CA SER A 65 -11.31 1.88 -27.78
C SER A 65 -10.50 2.35 -29.00
N GLY A 66 -9.24 1.93 -29.11
CA GLY A 66 -8.36 2.33 -30.22
C GLY A 66 -7.80 3.74 -30.07
N ALA A 67 -7.60 4.21 -28.83
CA ALA A 67 -7.00 5.51 -28.56
C ALA A 67 -5.59 5.64 -29.12
N ASP A 68 -5.18 6.89 -29.36
CA ASP A 68 -3.85 7.21 -29.86
C ASP A 68 -2.72 6.64 -28.98
N ALA A 69 -1.68 6.13 -29.65
CA ALA A 69 -0.50 5.60 -28.98
C ALA A 69 0.17 6.63 -28.05
N GLN A 70 0.09 7.93 -28.38
CA GLN A 70 0.60 9.01 -27.54
C GLN A 70 -0.16 9.10 -26.20
N ARG A 71 -1.50 9.01 -26.23
CA ARG A 71 -2.35 9.05 -25.04
C ARG A 71 -2.11 7.82 -24.15
N LEU A 72 -1.95 6.65 -24.77
CA LEU A 72 -1.57 5.43 -24.05
C LEU A 72 -0.19 5.55 -23.39
N GLN A 73 0.81 6.08 -24.10
CA GLN A 73 2.15 6.27 -23.53
C GLN A 73 2.17 7.28 -22.38
N GLU A 74 1.35 8.33 -22.45
CA GLU A 74 1.21 9.28 -21.35
C GLU A 74 0.64 8.60 -20.11
N LEU A 75 -0.43 7.81 -20.26
CA LEU A 75 -1.02 7.06 -19.15
C LEU A 75 -0.05 6.04 -18.56
N ILE A 76 0.72 5.34 -19.41
CA ILE A 76 1.75 4.39 -18.97
C ILE A 76 2.86 5.12 -18.20
N SER A 77 3.30 6.28 -18.68
CA SER A 77 4.34 7.09 -18.03
C SER A 77 3.87 7.59 -16.65
N ARG A 78 2.61 8.05 -16.54
CA ARG A 78 2.00 8.44 -15.26
C ARG A 78 1.91 7.26 -14.30
N ARG A 79 1.48 6.08 -14.78
CA ARG A 79 1.48 4.84 -13.99
C ARG A 79 2.89 4.49 -13.48
N GLN A 80 3.91 4.62 -14.32
CA GLN A 80 5.30 4.35 -13.93
C GLN A 80 5.82 5.34 -12.88
N ALA A 81 5.38 6.60 -12.92
CA ALA A 81 5.70 7.56 -11.86
C ALA A 81 5.11 7.11 -10.51
N CYS A 82 3.86 6.63 -10.48
CA CYS A 82 3.25 6.11 -9.25
C CYS A 82 4.00 4.90 -8.69
N VAL A 83 4.46 3.98 -9.54
CA VAL A 83 5.27 2.83 -9.09
C VAL A 83 6.60 3.29 -8.47
N LYS A 84 7.25 4.31 -9.04
CA LYS A 84 8.48 4.87 -8.46
C LYS A 84 8.22 5.56 -7.13
N ASP A 85 7.09 6.25 -6.99
CA ASP A 85 6.70 6.83 -5.70
C ASP A 85 6.44 5.74 -4.66
N GLN A 86 5.90 4.58 -5.07
CA GLN A 86 5.76 3.42 -4.21
C GLN A 86 7.11 2.85 -3.74
N GLU A 87 8.08 2.72 -4.64
CA GLU A 87 9.45 2.30 -4.30
C GLU A 87 10.12 3.32 -3.37
N ARG A 88 9.89 4.62 -3.59
CA ARG A 88 10.41 5.68 -2.71
C ARG A 88 9.79 5.66 -1.32
N LEU A 89 8.55 5.20 -1.17
CA LEU A 89 7.92 5.06 0.14
C LEU A 89 8.65 4.08 1.05
N GLU A 90 9.30 3.04 0.50
CA GLU A 90 10.06 2.05 1.30
C GLU A 90 11.25 2.70 2.03
N ASP A 91 11.86 3.74 1.46
CA ASP A 91 12.97 4.50 2.06
C ASP A 91 12.52 5.86 2.65
N ALA A 92 11.24 6.24 2.49
CA ALA A 92 10.73 7.54 2.88
C ALA A 92 10.60 7.68 4.40
N SER A 93 10.90 8.88 4.91
CA SER A 93 10.59 9.23 6.29
C SER A 93 9.08 9.40 6.51
N GLY A 94 8.61 9.26 7.75
CA GLY A 94 7.19 9.42 8.07
C GLY A 94 6.59 10.78 7.65
N GLU A 95 7.38 11.85 7.64
CA GLU A 95 6.96 13.18 7.14
C GLU A 95 6.77 13.18 5.61
N GLU A 96 7.70 12.57 4.88
CA GLU A 96 7.59 12.41 3.42
C GLU A 96 6.39 11.53 3.05
N THR A 97 6.19 10.44 3.78
CA THR A 97 5.04 9.54 3.61
C THR A 97 3.73 10.27 3.83
N ALA A 98 3.58 11.06 4.90
CA ALA A 98 2.37 11.85 5.13
C ALA A 98 2.13 12.88 4.01
N GLY A 99 3.19 13.48 3.47
CA GLY A 99 3.10 14.35 2.30
C GLY A 99 2.62 13.62 1.04
N ILE A 100 3.08 12.38 0.83
CA ILE A 100 2.64 11.52 -0.26
C ILE A 100 1.16 11.13 -0.09
N VAL A 101 0.72 10.77 1.11
CA VAL A 101 -0.69 10.49 1.42
C VAL A 101 -1.57 11.67 0.97
N THR A 102 -1.31 12.87 1.47
CA THR A 102 -2.13 14.05 1.13
C THR A 102 -2.12 14.36 -0.37
N ALA A 103 -0.98 14.20 -1.05
CA ALA A 103 -0.89 14.41 -2.48
C ALA A 103 -1.72 13.38 -3.28
N TYR A 104 -1.66 12.10 -2.89
CA TYR A 104 -2.38 11.03 -3.57
C TYR A 104 -3.87 11.00 -3.22
N GLU A 105 -4.28 11.42 -2.01
CA GLU A 105 -5.70 11.64 -1.68
C GLU A 105 -6.31 12.72 -2.58
N ALA A 106 -5.62 13.86 -2.74
CA ALA A 106 -6.07 14.93 -3.62
C ALA A 106 -6.14 14.47 -5.08
N LEU A 107 -5.13 13.70 -5.53
CA LEU A 107 -5.10 13.13 -6.88
C LEU A 107 -6.24 12.14 -7.10
N LEU A 108 -6.50 11.25 -6.15
CA LEU A 108 -7.57 10.25 -6.25
C LEU A 108 -8.94 10.93 -6.33
N ASN A 109 -9.19 11.94 -5.47
CA ASN A 109 -10.43 12.70 -5.49
C ASN A 109 -10.64 13.46 -6.83
N GLU A 110 -9.57 14.01 -7.41
CA GLU A 110 -9.62 14.63 -8.75
C GLU A 110 -9.93 13.59 -9.84
N LEU A 111 -9.30 12.41 -9.78
CA LEU A 111 -9.54 11.32 -10.73
C LEU A 111 -10.99 10.81 -10.65
N GLU A 112 -11.50 10.56 -9.44
CA GLU A 112 -12.89 10.15 -9.23
C GLU A 112 -13.89 11.22 -9.68
N SER A 113 -13.57 12.49 -9.46
CA SER A 113 -14.38 13.61 -9.93
C SER A 113 -14.38 13.76 -11.45
N SER A 114 -13.27 13.39 -12.11
CA SER A 114 -13.14 13.44 -13.57
C SER A 114 -13.83 12.29 -14.31
N GLU A 115 -14.27 11.25 -13.60
CA GLU A 115 -15.00 10.11 -14.15
C GLU A 115 -16.54 10.19 -13.97
N GLN A 116 -17.07 11.26 -13.35
CA GLN A 116 -18.52 11.50 -13.23
C GLN A 116 -19.15 12.13 -14.48
#